data_AF-A0AAD8BP30-F1
#
_entry.id   AF-A0AAD8BP30-F1
#
_cell.length_a   1.000
_cell.length_b   1.000
_cell.length_c   1.000
_cell.angle_alpha   90.00
_cell.angle_beta   90.00
_cell.angle_gamma   90.00
#
_symmetry.space_group_name_H-M   'P 1'
#
loop_
_entity.id
_entity.type
_entity.pdbx_description
1 polymer ?
#
loop_
_entity_poly.entity_id
_entity_poly.type
_entity_poly.pdbx_seq_one_letter_code
_entity_poly.pdbx_strand_id
1 'polypeptide(L)'
;LPFLWAYPQGAPGDTCMNMMPKHRGTQSQLDGSVYRVTSNTTYIPGQAVTVTVDSPSGAVFKGVQVRARMAEGNPEDIIGEFTNLRPVNKLNYINCQGKRHNMVTHNNTDLVSSVTVDWIPSNENVGPIVFDVTVVQSFFKFYFGLHSAVVNPSPTAGPLSPLAKVTNTISPAMTLINWDECGETKGCLLYPRYCSGADSCKAGLTYKMNTNDSTISFEMMAKAEGYVSMGLSHDALMGDDQTISCTTLFDTVNIQNGFNFAANQAIKYNIREPKNNLTNLEAAKIDGTIMCRFTKPISEQMNVVLEEFGDYPPTPFTFNTREKLFVFIAWGKTYTLTDVIAYHTEMPFVSEDSVDFTENKIHRGSVMPRLIRAHASLMAVAWLGFAGLAIIMARYYKEGFNDKKFCGIKIWFHIHRISAIMTFLLTVAGLVLVLVKLDGKITQDESAYTHMCLGFTVVALVCAQVLSGLLRPGLDSKIRPLFNFFHKLMGTAALIIAAAAIINAYKITDFTYEMRQFGERTVAVWAGTFVFLEILHVAYNYFASRVLVMRADSDEYNLDKMSNNLEPEESTPPSNILLAIFIFFICCSITAALIMTIFF
;
A
#
# COMPACT_ATOMS: atom_id res chain seq x y z
N LEU A 1 2.15 4.25 11.23
CA LEU A 1 1.32 5.06 12.16
C LEU A 1 0.62 6.15 11.35
N PRO A 2 -0.71 6.34 11.46
CA PRO A 2 -1.26 7.69 11.31
C PRO A 2 -2.06 8.07 12.56
N PHE A 3 -1.58 9.14 13.18
CA PHE A 3 -2.04 9.74 14.44
C PHE A 3 -3.44 10.40 14.27
N LEU A 4 -4.36 10.41 15.25
CA LEU A 4 -4.32 11.02 16.61
C LEU A 4 -4.71 12.51 16.66
N TRP A 5 -5.58 12.99 15.76
CA TRP A 5 -6.25 14.28 15.95
C TRP A 5 -7.68 14.07 16.43
N ALA A 6 -7.85 14.06 17.76
CA ALA A 6 -9.12 14.46 18.35
C ALA A 6 -9.07 15.98 18.44
N TYR A 7 -9.89 16.67 17.65
CA TYR A 7 -9.93 18.11 17.63
C TYR A 7 -10.77 18.63 18.80
N PRO A 8 -10.14 19.17 19.85
CA PRO A 8 -10.88 19.66 21.00
C PRO A 8 -11.78 20.84 20.59
N GLN A 9 -11.39 21.56 19.52
CA GLN A 9 -12.05 22.76 19.01
C GLN A 9 -13.00 22.52 17.83
N GLY A 10 -13.36 21.28 17.52
CA GLY A 10 -14.34 20.98 16.48
C GLY A 10 -13.81 20.21 15.29
N ALA A 11 -14.71 19.63 14.53
CA ALA A 11 -14.34 18.90 13.32
C ALA A 11 -13.83 19.84 12.22
N PRO A 12 -12.81 19.43 11.44
CA PRO A 12 -12.32 20.18 10.29
C PRO A 12 -13.30 20.18 9.11
N GLY A 13 -13.18 21.17 8.21
CA GLY A 13 -14.01 21.31 7.00
C GLY A 13 -13.98 20.12 6.03
N ASP A 14 -12.92 19.32 6.02
CA ASP A 14 -12.84 18.09 5.21
C ASP A 14 -13.84 16.99 5.65
N THR A 15 -14.48 17.16 6.81
CA THR A 15 -15.55 16.26 7.30
C THR A 15 -16.94 16.64 6.81
N CYS A 16 -17.11 17.76 6.10
CA CYS A 16 -18.41 18.26 5.64
C CYS A 16 -19.30 17.19 5.00
N MET A 17 -18.69 16.33 4.15
CA MET A 17 -19.42 15.32 3.38
C MET A 17 -19.62 14.00 4.14
N ASN A 18 -18.62 13.52 4.88
CA ASN A 18 -18.69 12.21 5.54
C ASN A 18 -19.21 12.28 6.99
N MET A 19 -19.12 13.43 7.67
CA MET A 19 -19.51 13.67 9.07
C MET A 19 -19.02 12.61 10.07
N MET A 20 -17.93 11.89 9.74
CA MET A 20 -17.47 10.73 10.49
C MET A 20 -16.19 11.05 11.26
N PRO A 21 -16.20 10.95 12.60
CA PRO A 21 -14.99 11.02 13.40
C PRO A 21 -14.04 9.87 13.08
N LYS A 22 -12.79 10.18 12.71
CA LYS A 22 -11.74 9.21 12.39
C LYS A 22 -10.65 9.23 13.46
N HIS A 23 -10.78 8.43 14.52
CA HIS A 23 -9.73 8.24 15.54
C HIS A 23 -9.38 6.76 15.74
N ARG A 24 -8.21 6.47 16.33
CA ARG A 24 -7.78 5.09 16.56
C ARG A 24 -8.66 4.41 17.61
N GLY A 25 -9.20 3.23 17.29
CA GLY A 25 -10.00 2.42 18.22
C GLY A 25 -11.44 2.92 18.41
N THR A 26 -11.90 3.86 17.59
CA THR A 26 -13.28 4.36 17.65
C THR A 26 -14.26 3.33 17.09
N GLN A 27 -15.39 3.18 17.77
CA GLN A 27 -16.49 2.35 17.29
C GLN A 27 -17.74 3.21 17.10
N SER A 28 -18.26 3.21 15.88
CA SER A 28 -19.58 3.78 15.60
C SER A 28 -20.64 2.97 16.32
N GLN A 29 -21.61 3.64 16.93
CA GLN A 29 -22.81 3.02 17.50
C GLN A 29 -24.01 3.42 16.61
N LEU A 30 -24.59 2.44 15.94
CA LEU A 30 -25.69 2.66 14.97
C LEU A 30 -27.04 2.14 15.48
N ASP A 31 -27.05 1.12 16.34
CA ASP A 31 -28.29 0.64 16.98
C ASP A 31 -28.55 1.34 18.31
N GLY A 32 -29.80 1.79 18.52
CA GLY A 32 -30.29 2.26 19.82
C GLY A 32 -29.66 3.56 20.29
N SER A 33 -29.51 4.56 19.39
CA SER A 33 -29.03 5.89 19.78
C SER A 33 -29.82 6.44 20.97
N VAL A 34 -29.10 6.85 22.01
CA VAL A 34 -29.68 7.55 23.17
C VAL A 34 -29.92 9.04 22.88
N TYR A 35 -29.51 9.51 21.71
CA TYR A 35 -29.66 10.89 21.24
C TYR A 35 -30.69 10.97 20.11
N ARG A 36 -31.40 12.09 20.05
CA ARG A 36 -32.38 12.40 19.00
C ARG A 36 -32.16 13.80 18.45
N VAL A 37 -32.72 14.05 17.27
CA VAL A 37 -32.72 15.35 16.61
C VAL A 37 -34.17 15.81 16.48
N THR A 38 -34.48 16.97 17.06
CA THR A 38 -35.83 17.55 17.04
C THR A 38 -35.81 18.91 16.34
N SER A 39 -36.80 19.16 15.51
CA SER A 39 -37.00 20.42 14.79
C SER A 39 -38.47 20.59 14.43
N ASN A 40 -38.85 21.74 13.87
CA ASN A 40 -40.17 21.91 13.28
C ASN A 40 -40.35 20.94 12.11
N THR A 41 -41.59 20.51 11.84
CA THR A 41 -41.92 19.65 10.68
C THR A 41 -42.12 20.43 9.39
N THR A 42 -42.13 21.77 9.47
CA THR A 42 -42.24 22.66 8.31
C THR A 42 -41.29 23.84 8.41
N TYR A 43 -40.87 24.37 7.26
CA TYR A 43 -40.07 25.59 7.17
C TYR A 43 -40.67 26.61 6.18
N ILE A 44 -40.42 27.89 6.41
CA ILE A 44 -40.75 28.97 5.48
C ILE A 44 -39.42 29.55 4.96
N PRO A 45 -39.21 29.70 3.64
CA PRO A 45 -37.99 30.31 3.10
C PRO A 45 -37.64 31.65 3.78
N GLY A 46 -36.37 31.81 4.16
CA GLY A 46 -35.87 32.96 4.92
C GLY A 46 -36.24 33.03 6.41
N GLN A 47 -37.07 32.13 6.94
CA GLN A 47 -37.41 32.09 8.37
C GLN A 47 -36.66 30.99 9.12
N ALA A 48 -36.09 31.35 10.27
CA ALA A 48 -35.29 30.45 11.08
C ALA A 48 -36.10 29.25 11.62
N VAL A 49 -35.51 28.07 11.53
CA VAL A 49 -36.00 26.82 12.13
C VAL A 49 -35.06 26.40 13.24
N THR A 50 -35.57 26.28 14.46
CA THR A 50 -34.77 25.80 15.59
C THR A 50 -34.60 24.29 15.53
N VAL A 51 -33.35 23.84 15.62
CA VAL A 51 -32.94 22.43 15.67
C VAL A 51 -32.29 22.15 17.02
N THR A 52 -32.75 21.11 17.69
CA THR A 52 -32.24 20.69 18.99
C THR A 52 -31.75 19.25 18.94
N VAL A 53 -30.53 19.04 19.43
CA VAL A 53 -29.94 17.71 19.65
C VAL A 53 -29.85 17.49 21.15
N ASP A 54 -30.54 16.46 21.63
CA ASP A 54 -30.64 16.14 23.06
C ASP A 54 -30.69 14.62 23.28
N SER A 55 -30.71 14.22 24.55
CA SER A 55 -30.90 12.84 24.97
C SER A 55 -32.10 12.71 25.90
N PRO A 56 -33.15 11.92 25.54
CA PRO A 56 -34.29 11.69 26.43
C PRO A 56 -33.91 10.99 27.74
N SER A 57 -32.83 10.21 27.75
CA SER A 57 -32.31 9.51 28.93
C SER A 57 -31.36 10.37 29.78
N GLY A 58 -31.15 11.64 29.40
CA GLY A 58 -30.24 12.55 30.08
C GLY A 58 -28.76 12.29 29.80
N ALA A 59 -28.43 11.51 28.77
CA ALA A 59 -27.04 11.29 28.38
C ALA A 59 -26.37 12.59 27.90
N VAL A 60 -25.12 12.79 28.28
CA VAL A 60 -24.31 13.96 27.91
C VAL A 60 -23.28 13.60 26.83
N PHE A 61 -22.95 14.58 25.99
CA PHE A 61 -21.99 14.43 24.90
C PHE A 61 -20.97 15.56 24.85
N LYS A 62 -19.84 15.32 24.17
CA LYS A 62 -18.71 16.24 24.03
C LYS A 62 -18.67 16.92 22.67
N GLY A 63 -18.96 16.20 21.61
CA GLY A 63 -18.87 16.71 20.25
C GLY A 63 -20.17 16.56 19.50
N VAL A 64 -20.39 17.45 18.53
CA VAL A 64 -21.55 17.40 17.64
C VAL A 64 -21.15 17.87 16.26
N GLN A 65 -21.80 17.34 15.24
CA GLN A 65 -21.85 17.94 13.91
C GLN A 65 -23.31 18.02 13.46
N VAL A 66 -23.71 19.14 12.86
CA VAL A 66 -25.08 19.33 12.33
C VAL A 66 -24.98 19.96 10.95
N ARG A 67 -25.66 19.35 9.97
CA ARG A 67 -25.85 19.94 8.63
C ARG A 67 -27.28 19.74 8.16
N ALA A 68 -27.74 20.57 7.23
CA ALA A 68 -28.99 20.35 6.51
C ALA A 68 -28.70 19.91 5.07
N ARG A 69 -29.47 18.94 4.59
CA ARG A 69 -29.45 18.50 3.18
C ARG A 69 -30.88 18.31 2.68
N MET A 70 -31.03 18.27 1.36
CA MET A 70 -32.30 17.88 0.75
C MET A 70 -32.61 16.41 1.07
N ALA A 71 -33.88 16.11 1.34
CA ALA A 71 -34.37 14.75 1.55
C ALA A 71 -34.63 14.04 0.21
N GLU A 72 -34.93 14.80 -0.83
CA GLU A 72 -35.13 14.36 -2.21
C GLU A 72 -34.21 15.16 -3.15
N GLY A 73 -33.82 14.60 -4.31
CA GLY A 73 -32.90 15.27 -5.23
C GLY A 73 -31.43 14.92 -4.99
N ASN A 74 -30.56 15.92 -4.86
CA ASN A 74 -29.12 15.72 -4.60
C ASN A 74 -28.82 15.74 -3.09
N PRO A 75 -28.62 14.59 -2.42
CA PRO A 75 -28.36 14.54 -0.98
C PRO A 75 -26.96 15.05 -0.59
N GLU A 76 -26.09 15.31 -1.57
CA GLU A 76 -24.72 15.82 -1.33
C GLU A 76 -24.66 17.34 -1.19
N ASP A 77 -25.73 18.08 -1.51
CA ASP A 77 -25.75 19.53 -1.35
C ASP A 77 -26.05 19.94 0.09
N ILE A 78 -25.15 20.74 0.68
CA ILE A 78 -25.29 21.25 2.05
C ILE A 78 -25.93 22.64 1.96
N ILE A 79 -27.10 22.80 2.61
CA ILE A 79 -28.01 23.92 2.37
C ILE A 79 -28.28 24.78 3.61
N GLY A 80 -28.63 26.05 3.36
CA GLY A 80 -28.97 27.04 4.38
C GLY A 80 -27.77 27.53 5.20
N GLU A 81 -28.06 28.34 6.22
CA GLU A 81 -27.07 28.96 7.10
C GLU A 81 -27.47 28.76 8.56
N PHE A 82 -26.53 28.39 9.43
CA PHE A 82 -26.78 28.28 10.86
C PHE A 82 -26.48 29.58 11.60
N THR A 83 -27.30 29.90 12.60
CA THR A 83 -27.20 31.07 13.47
C THR A 83 -27.57 30.69 14.91
N ASN A 84 -27.40 31.63 15.85
CA ASN A 84 -27.83 31.49 17.26
C ASN A 84 -27.40 30.18 17.94
N LEU A 85 -26.11 29.87 17.88
CA LEU A 85 -25.52 28.67 18.47
C LEU A 85 -25.63 28.68 20.00
N ARG A 86 -26.27 27.65 20.57
CA ARG A 86 -26.47 27.49 22.01
C ARG A 86 -26.06 26.07 22.46
N PRO A 87 -25.34 25.92 23.59
CA PRO A 87 -24.82 26.97 24.48
C PRO A 87 -23.73 27.86 23.83
N VAL A 88 -23.63 29.11 24.29
CA VAL A 88 -22.59 30.03 23.83
C VAL A 88 -21.20 29.45 24.13
N ASN A 89 -20.23 29.65 23.24
CA ASN A 89 -18.86 29.11 23.30
C ASN A 89 -18.72 27.58 23.17
N LYS A 90 -19.82 26.82 23.14
CA LYS A 90 -19.78 25.36 22.96
C LYS A 90 -19.66 24.93 21.51
N LEU A 91 -20.16 25.75 20.58
CA LEU A 91 -20.30 25.41 19.17
C LEU A 91 -19.52 26.40 18.30
N ASN A 92 -19.16 25.93 17.11
CA ASN A 92 -18.50 26.71 16.07
C ASN A 92 -19.11 26.39 14.69
N TYR A 93 -18.89 27.26 13.71
CA TYR A 93 -19.31 27.06 12.33
C TYR A 93 -18.23 26.38 11.51
N ILE A 94 -18.66 25.65 10.47
CA ILE A 94 -17.82 25.14 9.39
C ILE A 94 -18.39 25.69 8.07
N ASN A 95 -17.50 26.11 7.17
CA ASN A 95 -17.87 26.54 5.83
C ASN A 95 -17.69 25.39 4.84
N CYS A 96 -18.78 24.77 4.43
CA CYS A 96 -18.76 23.64 3.50
C CYS A 96 -19.10 24.10 2.08
N GLN A 97 -18.43 23.53 1.07
CA GLN A 97 -18.73 23.75 -0.35
C GLN A 97 -18.70 25.22 -0.77
N GLY A 98 -17.81 26.01 -0.15
CA GLY A 98 -17.69 27.46 -0.38
C GLY A 98 -18.86 28.29 0.15
N LYS A 99 -19.83 27.68 0.84
CA LYS A 99 -20.96 28.36 1.47
C LYS A 99 -20.64 28.66 2.93
N ARG A 100 -21.15 29.78 3.42
CA ARG A 100 -20.85 30.29 4.77
C ARG A 100 -21.76 29.67 5.82
N HIS A 101 -21.18 29.27 6.95
CA HIS A 101 -21.84 28.79 8.16
C HIS A 101 -22.93 27.72 7.93
N ASN A 102 -22.80 26.89 6.90
CA ASN A 102 -23.81 25.90 6.52
C ASN A 102 -23.64 24.55 7.24
N MET A 103 -22.70 24.46 8.17
CA MET A 103 -22.52 23.34 9.07
C MET A 103 -22.05 23.82 10.45
N VAL A 104 -22.38 23.07 11.50
CA VAL A 104 -22.01 23.36 12.88
C VAL A 104 -21.16 22.23 13.46
N THR A 105 -20.18 22.56 14.29
CA THR A 105 -19.43 21.63 15.12
C THR A 105 -19.27 22.11 16.57
N HIS A 106 -18.66 21.33 17.45
CA HIS A 106 -18.29 21.76 18.80
C HIS A 106 -17.04 22.65 18.78
N ASN A 107 -16.85 23.51 19.79
CA ASN A 107 -15.68 24.39 19.92
C ASN A 107 -14.79 24.03 21.12
N ASN A 108 -15.26 23.12 21.98
CA ASN A 108 -14.53 22.62 23.13
C ASN A 108 -15.03 21.22 23.49
N THR A 109 -14.39 20.56 24.46
CA THR A 109 -14.75 19.20 24.91
C THR A 109 -15.69 19.14 26.10
N ASP A 110 -16.28 20.26 26.51
CA ASP A 110 -17.15 20.34 27.69
C ASP A 110 -18.40 19.48 27.49
N LEU A 111 -18.85 18.82 28.56
CA LEU A 111 -20.03 17.98 28.49
C LEU A 111 -21.29 18.83 28.45
N VAL A 112 -22.18 18.51 27.51
CA VAL A 112 -23.50 19.14 27.38
C VAL A 112 -24.59 18.09 27.27
N SER A 113 -25.76 18.38 27.83
CA SER A 113 -26.96 17.53 27.71
C SER A 113 -27.78 17.84 26.46
N SER A 114 -27.64 19.06 25.94
CA SER A 114 -28.36 19.52 24.75
C SER A 114 -27.61 20.64 24.04
N VAL A 115 -27.78 20.71 22.74
CA VAL A 115 -27.40 21.86 21.91
C VAL A 115 -28.58 22.29 21.05
N THR A 116 -28.68 23.59 20.82
CA THR A 116 -29.74 24.21 20.02
C THR A 116 -29.13 25.19 19.04
N VAL A 117 -29.52 25.08 17.77
CA VAL A 117 -29.05 25.95 16.68
C VAL A 117 -30.25 26.40 15.84
N ASP A 118 -30.19 27.61 15.29
CA ASP A 118 -31.22 28.10 14.38
C ASP A 118 -30.71 27.96 12.94
N TRP A 119 -31.45 27.26 12.10
CA TRP A 119 -31.14 27.08 10.69
C TRP A 119 -32.00 28.02 9.83
N ILE A 120 -31.36 28.83 9.00
CA ILE A 120 -32.00 29.75 8.07
C ILE A 120 -32.03 29.09 6.68
N PRO A 121 -33.21 28.72 6.16
CA PRO A 121 -33.36 28.25 4.79
C PRO A 121 -32.96 29.33 3.79
N SER A 122 -32.54 28.92 2.60
CA SER A 122 -32.44 29.83 1.45
C SER A 122 -33.75 30.58 1.23
N ASN A 123 -33.68 31.73 0.56
CA ASN A 123 -34.88 32.47 0.13
C ASN A 123 -35.70 31.72 -0.93
N GLU A 124 -35.17 30.62 -1.46
CA GLU A 124 -35.85 29.74 -2.40
C GLU A 124 -36.37 28.46 -1.72
N ASN A 125 -37.44 27.89 -2.28
CA ASN A 125 -37.98 26.61 -1.87
C ASN A 125 -37.09 25.48 -2.42
N VAL A 126 -36.43 24.73 -1.53
CA VAL A 126 -35.52 23.62 -1.87
C VAL A 126 -36.18 22.24 -1.68
N GLY A 127 -37.48 22.20 -1.45
CA GLY A 127 -38.23 20.96 -1.24
C GLY A 127 -38.07 20.42 0.19
N PRO A 128 -38.45 19.16 0.44
CA PRO A 128 -38.29 18.51 1.73
C PRO A 128 -36.81 18.40 2.11
N ILE A 129 -36.49 18.66 3.37
CA ILE A 129 -35.11 18.60 3.90
C ILE A 129 -35.01 17.68 5.11
N VAL A 130 -33.78 17.35 5.49
CA VAL A 130 -33.47 16.63 6.71
C VAL A 130 -32.17 17.17 7.33
N PHE A 131 -32.11 17.19 8.66
CA PHE A 131 -30.89 17.51 9.39
C PHE A 131 -30.13 16.22 9.71
N ASP A 132 -28.92 16.08 9.18
CA ASP A 132 -28.01 15.01 9.58
C ASP A 132 -27.19 15.45 10.79
N VAL A 133 -27.00 14.54 11.74
CA VAL A 133 -26.29 14.79 13.00
C VAL A 133 -25.35 13.65 13.34
N THR A 134 -24.17 14.01 13.83
CA THR A 134 -23.22 13.09 14.44
C THR A 134 -22.92 13.56 15.87
N VAL A 135 -23.00 12.67 16.85
CA VAL A 135 -22.76 12.99 18.27
C VAL A 135 -21.57 12.19 18.80
N VAL A 136 -20.61 12.86 19.41
CA VAL A 136 -19.45 12.24 20.06
C VAL A 136 -19.66 12.22 21.57
N GLN A 137 -19.89 11.03 22.15
CA GLN A 137 -20.06 10.86 23.59
C GLN A 137 -18.70 10.83 24.30
N SER A 138 -17.73 10.12 23.74
CA SER A 138 -16.37 10.03 24.25
C SER A 138 -15.38 9.81 23.11
N PHE A 139 -14.07 9.82 23.40
CA PHE A 139 -13.03 9.61 22.38
C PHE A 139 -13.24 8.33 21.56
N PHE A 140 -13.76 7.25 22.16
CA PHE A 140 -13.94 5.96 21.49
C PHE A 140 -15.38 5.69 21.03
N LYS A 141 -16.33 6.52 21.44
CA LYS A 141 -17.77 6.26 21.26
C LYS A 141 -18.48 7.45 20.66
N PHE A 142 -19.05 7.24 19.48
CA PHE A 142 -19.85 8.22 18.76
C PHE A 142 -21.07 7.57 18.11
N TYR A 143 -22.07 8.39 17.80
CA TYR A 143 -23.32 8.02 17.16
C TYR A 143 -23.38 8.75 15.82
N PHE A 144 -23.44 7.98 14.74
CA PHE A 144 -23.39 8.46 13.36
C PHE A 144 -24.70 8.16 12.63
N GLY A 145 -25.03 8.93 11.60
CA GLY A 145 -26.24 8.71 10.80
C GLY A 145 -27.55 9.10 11.49
N LEU A 146 -27.48 9.88 12.58
CA LEU A 146 -28.69 10.42 13.22
C LEU A 146 -29.31 11.45 12.29
N HIS A 147 -30.64 11.47 12.21
CA HIS A 147 -31.35 12.42 11.37
C HIS A 147 -32.64 12.89 12.04
N SER A 148 -33.07 14.12 11.70
CA SER A 148 -34.38 14.62 12.08
C SER A 148 -35.50 13.91 11.32
N ALA A 149 -36.75 14.11 11.75
CA ALA A 149 -37.88 13.92 10.85
C ALA A 149 -37.75 14.84 9.61
N VAL A 150 -38.40 14.46 8.51
CA VAL A 150 -38.44 15.27 7.29
C VAL A 150 -39.13 16.61 7.59
N VAL A 151 -38.50 17.70 7.18
CA VAL A 151 -39.04 19.06 7.31
C VAL A 151 -39.51 19.52 5.94
N ASN A 152 -40.81 19.71 5.81
CA ASN A 152 -41.44 20.06 4.54
C ASN A 152 -41.48 21.58 4.32
N PRO A 153 -41.39 22.08 3.08
CA PRO A 153 -41.67 23.48 2.83
C PRO A 153 -43.13 23.80 3.20
N SER A 154 -43.35 24.97 3.78
CA SER A 154 -44.69 25.48 4.09
C SER A 154 -45.56 25.50 2.82
N PRO A 155 -46.88 25.30 2.91
CA PRO A 155 -47.79 25.46 1.77
C PRO A 155 -47.72 26.86 1.12
N THR A 156 -47.22 27.85 1.84
CA THR A 156 -46.99 29.22 1.34
C THR A 156 -45.64 29.42 0.66
N ALA A 157 -44.78 28.40 0.61
CA ALA A 157 -43.50 28.48 -0.08
C ALA A 157 -43.72 28.64 -1.60
N GLY A 158 -42.85 29.42 -2.24
CA GLY A 158 -42.85 29.59 -3.69
C GLY A 158 -42.59 28.29 -4.46
N PRO A 159 -42.54 28.35 -5.81
CA PRO A 159 -42.27 27.17 -6.63
C PRO A 159 -40.90 26.54 -6.27
N LEU A 160 -40.80 25.22 -6.43
CA LEU A 160 -39.57 24.46 -6.18
C LEU A 160 -38.43 25.00 -7.04
N SER A 161 -37.30 25.32 -6.40
CA SER A 161 -36.10 25.82 -7.06
C SER A 161 -35.62 24.82 -8.12
N PRO A 162 -35.19 25.29 -9.31
CA PRO A 162 -34.55 24.44 -10.30
C PRO A 162 -33.34 23.66 -9.75
N LEU A 163 -32.65 24.22 -8.75
CA LEU A 163 -31.49 23.57 -8.11
C LEU A 163 -31.87 22.27 -7.38
N ALA A 164 -33.11 22.18 -6.88
CA ALA A 164 -33.63 21.00 -6.20
C ALA A 164 -34.03 19.85 -7.16
N LYS A 165 -33.97 20.06 -8.49
CA LYS A 165 -34.35 19.07 -9.50
C LYS A 165 -33.20 18.21 -10.04
N VAL A 166 -31.95 18.48 -9.63
CA VAL A 166 -30.79 17.72 -10.10
C VAL A 166 -30.68 16.42 -9.30
N THR A 167 -30.95 15.29 -9.94
CA THR A 167 -30.85 13.96 -9.32
C THR A 167 -29.60 13.23 -9.82
N ASN A 168 -28.62 13.02 -8.93
CA ASN A 168 -27.46 12.17 -9.19
C ASN A 168 -27.78 10.70 -8.84
N THR A 169 -28.82 10.15 -9.49
CA THR A 169 -29.28 8.78 -9.24
C THR A 169 -28.30 7.78 -9.83
N ILE A 170 -27.86 6.84 -9.01
CA ILE A 170 -26.97 5.75 -9.44
C ILE A 170 -27.85 4.60 -9.95
N SER A 171 -27.59 4.15 -11.17
CA SER A 171 -28.27 2.99 -11.72
C SER A 171 -27.65 1.70 -11.17
N PRO A 172 -28.44 0.80 -10.56
CA PRO A 172 -27.96 -0.53 -10.17
C PRO A 172 -27.86 -1.50 -11.36
N ALA A 173 -28.40 -1.13 -12.54
CA ALA A 173 -28.46 -1.97 -13.73
C ALA A 173 -27.15 -1.93 -14.55
N MET A 174 -26.01 -2.14 -13.88
CA MET A 174 -24.70 -2.18 -14.53
C MET A 174 -24.46 -3.56 -15.16
N THR A 175 -24.02 -3.59 -16.42
CA THR A 175 -23.55 -4.82 -17.07
C THR A 175 -22.10 -5.11 -16.71
N LEU A 176 -21.66 -6.37 -16.87
CA LEU A 176 -20.25 -6.73 -16.74
C LEU A 176 -19.37 -5.91 -17.71
N ILE A 177 -18.16 -5.57 -17.28
CA ILE A 177 -17.17 -4.86 -18.09
C ILE A 177 -16.67 -5.81 -19.18
N ASN A 178 -16.77 -5.37 -20.43
CA ASN A 178 -16.21 -6.09 -21.57
C ASN A 178 -14.72 -5.78 -21.71
N TRP A 179 -13.87 -6.75 -21.35
CA TRP A 179 -12.42 -6.59 -21.41
C TRP A 179 -11.82 -6.89 -22.78
N ASP A 180 -12.57 -7.49 -23.70
CA ASP A 180 -12.11 -7.78 -25.06
C ASP A 180 -11.96 -6.50 -25.90
N GLU A 181 -12.54 -5.39 -25.44
CA GLU A 181 -12.41 -4.06 -26.03
C GLU A 181 -11.07 -3.36 -25.69
N CYS A 182 -10.32 -3.91 -24.74
CA CYS A 182 -9.04 -3.36 -24.30
C CYS A 182 -7.98 -3.40 -25.40
N GLY A 183 -7.37 -2.25 -25.69
CA GLY A 183 -6.37 -2.13 -26.75
C GLY A 183 -6.96 -1.82 -28.13
N GLU A 184 -8.29 -1.95 -28.29
CA GLU A 184 -8.98 -1.76 -29.56
C GLU A 184 -9.86 -0.50 -29.51
N THR A 185 -10.91 -0.53 -28.68
CA THR A 185 -11.89 0.57 -28.57
C THR A 185 -11.80 1.30 -27.24
N LYS A 186 -11.09 0.74 -26.26
CA LYS A 186 -10.82 1.31 -24.93
C LYS A 186 -9.36 1.13 -24.54
N GLY A 187 -8.81 2.09 -23.81
CA GLY A 187 -7.59 1.88 -23.06
C GLY A 187 -7.88 1.20 -21.73
N CYS A 188 -6.92 0.44 -21.20
CA CYS A 188 -7.13 -0.37 -20.01
C CYS A 188 -5.91 -0.36 -19.09
N LEU A 189 -6.15 -0.50 -17.79
CA LEU A 189 -5.15 -0.71 -16.76
C LEU A 189 -5.51 -1.96 -15.96
N LEU A 190 -4.63 -2.96 -15.98
CA LEU A 190 -4.91 -4.30 -15.46
C LEU A 190 -3.94 -4.71 -14.36
N TYR A 191 -4.46 -5.35 -13.32
CA TYR A 191 -3.70 -5.92 -12.21
C TYR A 191 -4.28 -7.27 -11.71
N PRO A 192 -3.45 -8.31 -11.45
CA PRO A 192 -1.98 -8.35 -11.59
C PRO A 192 -1.46 -8.26 -13.02
N ARG A 193 -0.14 -8.12 -13.18
CA ARG A 193 0.50 -7.88 -14.49
C ARG A 193 0.19 -8.92 -15.57
N TYR A 194 -0.06 -10.16 -15.13
CA TYR A 194 -0.35 -11.33 -15.97
C TYR A 194 -1.84 -11.54 -16.24
N CYS A 195 -2.73 -10.72 -15.67
CA CYS A 195 -4.16 -10.94 -15.84
C CYS A 195 -4.67 -10.44 -17.19
N SER A 196 -5.73 -11.09 -17.66
CA SER A 196 -6.55 -10.72 -18.80
C SER A 196 -8.01 -10.93 -18.44
N GLY A 197 -8.82 -9.88 -18.49
CA GLY A 197 -10.25 -9.97 -18.23
C GLY A 197 -10.67 -10.08 -16.76
N ALA A 198 -11.97 -10.19 -16.53
CA ALA A 198 -12.58 -10.12 -15.20
C ALA A 198 -12.17 -11.25 -14.25
N ASP A 199 -12.11 -12.48 -14.77
CA ASP A 199 -11.92 -13.67 -13.93
C ASP A 199 -10.50 -13.74 -13.34
N SER A 200 -9.50 -13.31 -14.10
CA SER A 200 -8.09 -13.39 -13.70
C SER A 200 -7.56 -12.12 -13.04
N CYS A 201 -8.18 -10.96 -13.27
CA CYS A 201 -7.76 -9.71 -12.64
C CYS A 201 -8.31 -9.58 -11.22
N LYS A 202 -7.47 -9.07 -10.31
CA LYS A 202 -7.89 -8.68 -8.96
C LYS A 202 -8.57 -7.32 -8.98
N ALA A 203 -8.08 -6.44 -9.84
CA ALA A 203 -8.63 -5.12 -10.06
C ALA A 203 -8.23 -4.61 -11.44
N GLY A 204 -9.03 -3.71 -11.99
CA GLY A 204 -8.76 -3.13 -13.29
C GLY A 204 -9.65 -1.94 -13.59
N LEU A 205 -9.24 -1.18 -14.59
CA LEU A 205 -9.94 0.00 -15.07
C LEU A 205 -9.87 0.06 -16.60
N THR A 206 -10.96 0.49 -17.23
CA THR A 206 -11.02 0.87 -18.64
C THR A 206 -11.28 2.37 -18.74
N TYR A 207 -10.83 2.97 -19.84
CA TYR A 207 -11.12 4.36 -20.15
C TYR A 207 -11.43 4.53 -21.64
N LYS A 208 -12.29 5.49 -21.94
CA LYS A 208 -12.63 5.88 -23.32
C LYS A 208 -12.89 7.37 -23.39
N MET A 209 -12.10 8.07 -24.20
CA MET A 209 -12.32 9.49 -24.45
C MET A 209 -13.51 9.69 -25.42
N ASN A 210 -14.48 10.50 -25.03
CA ASN A 210 -15.62 10.88 -25.85
C ASN A 210 -15.34 12.28 -26.42
N THR A 211 -14.71 12.32 -27.60
CA THR A 211 -14.24 13.57 -28.21
C THR A 211 -15.37 14.55 -28.56
N ASN A 212 -16.56 14.05 -28.85
CA ASN A 212 -17.72 14.88 -29.19
C ASN A 212 -18.21 15.73 -28.00
N ASP A 213 -18.13 15.18 -26.78
CA ASP A 213 -18.70 15.79 -25.57
C ASP A 213 -17.63 16.34 -24.61
N SER A 214 -16.36 16.33 -25.01
CA SER A 214 -15.22 16.71 -24.16
C SER A 214 -15.22 16.01 -22.78
N THR A 215 -15.59 14.74 -22.78
CA THR A 215 -15.67 13.89 -21.57
C THR A 215 -14.84 12.63 -21.73
N ILE A 216 -14.63 11.93 -20.63
CA ILE A 216 -13.99 10.62 -20.59
C ILE A 216 -14.83 9.68 -19.72
N SER A 217 -15.11 8.50 -20.24
CA SER A 217 -15.82 7.45 -19.53
C SER A 217 -14.83 6.47 -18.92
N PHE A 218 -15.11 6.05 -17.69
CA PHE A 218 -14.33 5.07 -16.94
C PHE A 218 -15.23 3.92 -16.52
N GLU A 219 -14.66 2.72 -16.51
CA GLU A 219 -15.25 1.56 -15.87
C GLU A 219 -14.17 0.92 -14.99
N MET A 220 -14.48 0.60 -13.74
CA MET A 220 -13.50 0.00 -12.84
C MET A 220 -14.09 -1.13 -12.04
N MET A 221 -13.23 -2.07 -11.65
CA MET A 221 -13.59 -3.16 -10.75
C MET A 221 -12.47 -3.55 -9.80
N ALA A 222 -12.87 -4.10 -8.65
CA ALA A 222 -11.98 -4.87 -7.80
C ALA A 222 -12.72 -5.97 -7.03
N LYS A 223 -12.03 -7.09 -6.80
CA LYS A 223 -12.45 -8.15 -5.88
C LYS A 223 -12.21 -7.68 -4.44
N ALA A 224 -13.19 -7.00 -3.86
CA ALA A 224 -13.07 -6.32 -2.57
C ALA A 224 -14.38 -6.33 -1.78
N GLU A 225 -14.26 -6.27 -0.45
CA GLU A 225 -15.42 -6.30 0.45
C GLU A 225 -16.16 -4.97 0.51
N GLY A 226 -15.43 -3.84 0.59
CA GLY A 226 -15.99 -2.54 0.95
C GLY A 226 -15.89 -1.46 -0.14
N TYR A 227 -14.74 -1.29 -0.80
CA TYR A 227 -14.62 -0.30 -1.87
C TYR A 227 -13.54 -0.63 -2.91
N VAL A 228 -13.68 -0.02 -4.09
CA VAL A 228 -12.63 0.19 -5.09
C VAL A 228 -12.53 1.68 -5.40
N SER A 229 -11.33 2.22 -5.57
CA SER A 229 -11.10 3.64 -5.80
C SER A 229 -10.02 3.82 -6.86
N MET A 230 -10.25 4.73 -7.80
CA MET A 230 -9.22 5.20 -8.72
C MET A 230 -8.63 6.53 -8.27
N GLY A 231 -7.35 6.73 -8.54
CA GLY A 231 -6.64 7.99 -8.34
C GLY A 231 -6.02 8.48 -9.65
N LEU A 232 -6.21 9.76 -10.00
CA LEU A 232 -5.45 10.43 -11.06
C LEU A 232 -4.37 11.30 -10.41
N SER A 233 -3.13 11.15 -10.87
CA SER A 233 -1.98 11.84 -10.28
C SER A 233 -0.98 12.34 -11.32
N HIS A 234 -0.24 13.37 -10.95
CA HIS A 234 0.87 13.90 -11.75
C HIS A 234 2.18 13.12 -11.53
N ASP A 235 2.26 12.28 -10.50
CA ASP A 235 3.42 11.46 -10.21
C ASP A 235 3.05 10.02 -9.81
N ALA A 236 4.07 9.20 -9.56
CA ALA A 236 3.89 7.80 -9.17
C ALA A 236 3.81 7.61 -7.64
N LEU A 237 3.48 8.66 -6.88
CA LEU A 237 3.33 8.65 -5.43
C LEU A 237 1.89 9.01 -5.06
N MET A 238 1.23 8.16 -4.29
CA MET A 238 -0.09 8.49 -3.75
C MET A 238 0.03 9.75 -2.87
N GLY A 239 -0.82 10.73 -3.08
CA GLY A 239 -0.71 12.05 -2.46
C GLY A 239 -1.77 12.98 -3.01
N ASP A 240 -1.35 14.07 -3.64
CA ASP A 240 -2.21 15.10 -4.23
C ASP A 240 -2.92 14.58 -5.49
N ASP A 241 -3.90 13.70 -5.26
CA ASP A 241 -4.56 12.90 -6.29
C ASP A 241 -6.06 13.15 -6.31
N GLN A 242 -6.65 13.33 -7.50
CA GLN A 242 -8.09 13.22 -7.63
C GLN A 242 -8.50 11.76 -7.45
N THR A 243 -9.50 11.51 -6.61
CA THR A 243 -10.03 10.16 -6.37
C THR A 243 -11.48 10.02 -6.76
N ILE A 244 -11.83 8.87 -7.31
CA ILE A 244 -13.23 8.47 -7.53
C ILE A 244 -13.39 7.07 -6.96
N SER A 245 -14.30 6.93 -5.99
CA SER A 245 -14.45 5.72 -5.18
C SER A 245 -15.83 5.12 -5.32
N CYS A 246 -15.87 3.80 -5.39
CA CYS A 246 -17.07 3.00 -5.36
C CYS A 246 -17.14 2.20 -4.09
N THR A 247 -18.14 2.50 -3.26
CA THR A 247 -18.25 2.02 -1.89
C THR A 247 -19.53 1.22 -1.71
N THR A 248 -19.46 0.10 -1.01
CA THR A 248 -20.62 -0.73 -0.72
C THR A 248 -21.17 -0.42 0.66
N LEU A 249 -22.48 -0.20 0.75
CA LEU A 249 -23.24 -0.16 1.99
C LEU A 249 -24.37 -1.19 1.87
N PHE A 250 -24.24 -2.30 2.59
CA PHE A 250 -25.09 -3.49 2.39
C PHE A 250 -25.05 -3.94 0.91
N ASP A 251 -26.20 -3.99 0.24
CA ASP A 251 -26.34 -4.38 -1.16
C ASP A 251 -26.27 -3.19 -2.14
N THR A 252 -26.12 -1.97 -1.63
CA THR A 252 -26.05 -0.75 -2.46
C THR A 252 -24.61 -0.34 -2.69
N VAL A 253 -24.27 0.01 -3.94
CA VAL A 253 -22.98 0.61 -4.29
C VAL A 253 -23.17 2.09 -4.59
N ASN A 254 -22.36 2.93 -3.95
CA ASN A 254 -22.34 4.37 -4.14
C ASN A 254 -21.07 4.79 -4.88
N ILE A 255 -21.15 5.86 -5.68
CA ILE A 255 -20.02 6.50 -6.35
C ILE A 255 -19.76 7.83 -5.65
N GLN A 256 -18.51 8.04 -5.26
CA GLN A 256 -18.03 9.19 -4.51
C GLN A 256 -16.91 9.87 -5.30
N ASN A 257 -16.96 11.19 -5.39
CA ASN A 257 -15.83 12.01 -5.84
C ASN A 257 -15.02 12.43 -4.61
N GLY A 258 -13.72 12.67 -4.79
CA GLY A 258 -12.88 13.11 -3.69
C GLY A 258 -11.46 13.47 -4.10
N PHE A 259 -10.64 13.79 -3.12
CA PHE A 259 -9.25 14.16 -3.28
C PHE A 259 -8.43 13.55 -2.16
N ASN A 260 -7.28 12.96 -2.50
CA ASN A 260 -6.26 12.68 -1.51
C ASN A 260 -5.34 13.89 -1.41
N PHE A 261 -5.00 14.29 -0.20
CA PHE A 261 -4.06 15.39 0.04
C PHE A 261 -2.84 14.90 0.81
N ALA A 262 -1.65 15.31 0.38
CA ALA A 262 -0.39 15.03 1.07
C ALA A 262 0.09 16.26 1.86
N ALA A 263 -0.55 16.57 2.99
CA ALA A 263 -0.16 17.67 3.90
C ALA A 263 1.32 17.58 4.35
N ASN A 264 1.81 16.34 4.46
CA ASN A 264 3.20 15.96 4.59
C ASN A 264 3.30 14.47 4.16
N GLN A 265 4.51 13.98 3.85
CA GLN A 265 4.70 12.59 3.36
C GLN A 265 4.14 11.48 4.28
N ALA A 266 3.77 11.80 5.53
CA ALA A 266 3.27 10.87 6.52
C ALA A 266 1.73 10.83 6.65
N ILE A 267 1.01 11.86 6.18
CA ILE A 267 -0.43 12.00 6.39
C ILE A 267 -1.14 12.14 5.04
N LYS A 268 -1.92 11.12 4.70
CA LYS A 268 -2.75 11.07 3.49
C LYS A 268 -4.19 10.80 3.91
N TYR A 269 -5.08 11.74 3.65
CA TYR A 269 -6.51 11.58 3.90
C TYR A 269 -7.29 11.78 2.61
N ASN A 270 -8.38 11.02 2.50
CA ASN A 270 -9.36 11.21 1.45
C ASN A 270 -10.43 12.19 1.93
N ILE A 271 -10.54 13.30 1.20
CA ILE A 271 -11.56 14.33 1.35
C ILE A 271 -12.64 14.03 0.32
N ARG A 272 -13.89 13.89 0.78
CA ARG A 272 -15.02 13.62 -0.12
C ARG A 272 -15.54 14.93 -0.68
N GLU A 273 -15.68 14.97 -2.00
CA GLU A 273 -16.17 16.12 -2.76
C GLU A 273 -17.51 15.82 -3.41
N PRO A 274 -18.33 16.84 -3.73
CA PRO A 274 -19.58 16.64 -4.47
C PRO A 274 -19.32 15.98 -5.83
N LYS A 275 -20.19 15.05 -6.23
CA LYS A 275 -20.10 14.38 -7.54
C LYS A 275 -20.74 15.16 -8.70
N ASN A 276 -20.89 16.48 -8.56
CA ASN A 276 -21.65 17.33 -9.51
C ASN A 276 -21.14 17.24 -10.96
N ASN A 277 -19.86 16.92 -11.16
CA ASN A 277 -19.25 16.78 -12.48
C ASN A 277 -19.27 15.34 -13.02
N LEU A 278 -19.85 14.38 -12.29
CA LEU A 278 -19.93 12.99 -12.72
C LEU A 278 -21.30 12.68 -13.33
N THR A 279 -21.31 11.97 -14.45
CA THR A 279 -22.51 11.54 -15.19
C THR A 279 -22.42 10.04 -15.50
N ASN A 280 -23.50 9.46 -16.04
CA ASN A 280 -23.58 8.03 -16.40
C ASN A 280 -23.16 7.11 -15.23
N LEU A 281 -23.72 7.38 -14.05
CA LEU A 281 -23.39 6.71 -12.80
C LEU A 281 -24.07 5.34 -12.74
N GLU A 282 -23.30 4.28 -12.90
CA GLU A 282 -23.76 2.90 -12.75
C GLU A 282 -22.84 2.18 -11.76
N ALA A 283 -23.42 1.43 -10.83
CA ALA A 283 -22.62 0.71 -9.84
C ALA A 283 -23.32 -0.56 -9.39
N ALA A 284 -22.56 -1.64 -9.23
CA ALA A 284 -23.08 -2.92 -8.79
C ALA A 284 -22.02 -3.73 -8.03
N LYS A 285 -22.47 -4.65 -7.19
CA LYS A 285 -21.64 -5.69 -6.59
C LYS A 285 -22.10 -7.04 -7.13
N ILE A 286 -21.28 -7.66 -7.97
CA ILE A 286 -21.60 -8.92 -8.67
C ILE A 286 -20.55 -9.94 -8.25
N ASP A 287 -20.97 -11.08 -7.69
CA ASP A 287 -20.09 -12.19 -7.28
C ASP A 287 -18.87 -11.76 -6.44
N GLY A 288 -19.07 -10.86 -5.47
CA GLY A 288 -18.01 -10.34 -4.60
C GLY A 288 -17.06 -9.32 -5.27
N THR A 289 -17.37 -8.90 -6.50
CA THR A 289 -16.63 -7.86 -7.23
C THR A 289 -17.42 -6.56 -7.23
N ILE A 290 -16.78 -5.48 -6.78
CA ILE A 290 -17.35 -4.13 -6.83
C ILE A 290 -17.04 -3.56 -8.20
N MET A 291 -18.05 -3.02 -8.88
CA MET A 291 -17.94 -2.48 -10.23
C MET A 291 -18.65 -1.13 -10.32
N CYS A 292 -18.06 -0.22 -11.09
CA CYS A 292 -18.68 1.06 -11.40
C CYS A 292 -18.34 1.57 -12.79
N ARG A 293 -19.27 2.33 -13.35
CA ARG A 293 -19.11 3.15 -14.55
C ARG A 293 -19.51 4.58 -14.22
N PHE A 294 -18.73 5.52 -14.75
CA PHE A 294 -19.03 6.95 -14.65
C PHE A 294 -18.32 7.69 -15.78
N THR A 295 -18.76 8.91 -16.03
CA THR A 295 -18.19 9.82 -17.03
C THR A 295 -17.87 11.14 -16.37
N LYS A 296 -16.68 11.68 -16.62
CA LYS A 296 -16.24 12.98 -16.11
C LYS A 296 -15.75 13.91 -17.25
N PRO A 297 -15.74 15.23 -17.06
CA PRO A 297 -15.09 16.17 -17.97
C PRO A 297 -13.61 15.84 -18.17
N ILE A 298 -13.06 16.18 -19.34
CA ILE A 298 -11.63 16.01 -19.62
C ILE A 298 -10.76 16.79 -18.64
N SER A 299 -11.16 18.02 -18.29
CA SER A 299 -10.44 18.87 -17.36
C SER A 299 -11.32 19.21 -16.18
N GLU A 300 -10.81 18.96 -14.99
CA GLU A 300 -11.49 19.27 -13.73
C GLU A 300 -10.52 19.95 -12.77
N GLN A 301 -10.98 21.04 -12.15
CA GLN A 301 -10.24 21.78 -11.14
C GLN A 301 -10.83 21.48 -9.76
N MET A 302 -9.99 20.97 -8.88
CA MET A 302 -10.29 20.70 -7.48
C MET A 302 -9.76 21.86 -6.65
N ASN A 303 -10.61 22.49 -5.84
CA ASN A 303 -10.22 23.57 -4.94
C ASN A 303 -10.24 23.04 -3.51
N VAL A 304 -9.08 22.65 -2.99
CA VAL A 304 -8.99 22.06 -1.65
C VAL A 304 -8.77 23.16 -0.63
N VAL A 305 -9.67 23.25 0.35
CA VAL A 305 -9.59 24.20 1.46
C VAL A 305 -8.88 23.53 2.64
N LEU A 306 -7.69 24.02 2.97
CA LEU A 306 -6.87 23.51 4.07
C LEU A 306 -7.09 24.38 5.31
N GLU A 307 -8.25 24.25 5.96
CA GLU A 307 -8.56 25.04 7.17
C GLU A 307 -7.57 24.79 8.32
N GLU A 308 -6.84 23.67 8.28
CA GLU A 308 -5.93 23.24 9.35
C GLU A 308 -4.63 24.06 9.49
N PHE A 309 -4.28 24.89 8.49
CA PHE A 309 -3.00 25.63 8.47
C PHE A 309 -3.12 27.17 8.47
N GLY A 310 -4.32 27.72 8.68
CA GLY A 310 -4.59 29.17 8.66
C GLY A 310 -5.24 29.65 7.36
N ASP A 311 -5.46 30.96 7.24
CA ASP A 311 -6.09 31.67 6.09
C ASP A 311 -5.27 31.56 4.78
N TYR A 312 -4.94 30.33 4.34
CA TYR A 312 -4.33 30.09 3.04
C TYR A 312 -5.42 30.03 1.96
N PRO A 313 -5.20 30.68 0.81
CA PRO A 313 -6.12 30.55 -0.31
C PRO A 313 -6.22 29.08 -0.74
N PRO A 314 -7.38 28.61 -1.22
CA PRO A 314 -7.54 27.27 -1.74
C PRO A 314 -6.48 27.00 -2.80
N THR A 315 -5.74 25.89 -2.66
CA THR A 315 -4.73 25.51 -3.66
C THR A 315 -5.44 24.78 -4.80
N PRO A 316 -5.40 25.31 -6.03
CA PRO A 316 -6.09 24.69 -7.14
C PRO A 316 -5.27 23.54 -7.71
N PHE A 317 -5.87 22.35 -7.79
CA PHE A 317 -5.31 21.19 -8.49
C PHE A 317 -6.11 20.94 -9.76
N THR A 318 -5.45 20.89 -10.91
CA THR A 318 -6.11 20.60 -12.19
C THR A 318 -5.71 19.22 -12.68
N PHE A 319 -6.71 18.40 -13.02
CA PHE A 319 -6.53 17.08 -13.60
C PHE A 319 -7.12 17.08 -15.01
N ASN A 320 -6.23 17.15 -15.99
CA ASN A 320 -6.57 17.19 -17.41
C ASN A 320 -6.19 15.86 -18.07
N THR A 321 -7.18 15.07 -18.50
CA THR A 321 -6.94 13.76 -19.12
C THR A 321 -6.43 13.84 -20.56
N ARG A 322 -6.19 15.04 -21.11
CA ARG A 322 -5.35 15.21 -22.31
C ARG A 322 -3.85 15.21 -22.01
N GLU A 323 -3.48 15.40 -20.74
CA GLU A 323 -2.11 15.24 -20.28
C GLU A 323 -1.89 13.80 -19.82
N LYS A 324 -0.62 13.40 -19.75
CA LYS A 324 -0.26 12.07 -19.27
C LYS A 324 -0.27 12.05 -17.76
N LEU A 325 -1.13 11.23 -17.17
CA LEU A 325 -1.28 11.11 -15.70
C LEU A 325 -1.00 9.68 -15.27
N PHE A 326 -0.52 9.50 -14.05
CA PHE A 326 -0.51 8.19 -13.40
C PHE A 326 -1.90 7.84 -12.91
N VAL A 327 -2.23 6.55 -13.00
CA VAL A 327 -3.50 6.02 -12.52
C VAL A 327 -3.24 5.04 -11.39
N PHE A 328 -3.83 5.34 -10.23
CA PHE A 328 -3.83 4.48 -9.06
C PHE A 328 -5.14 3.71 -9.00
N ILE A 329 -5.09 2.48 -8.49
CA ILE A 329 -6.29 1.75 -8.06
C ILE A 329 -6.03 1.18 -6.67
N ALA A 330 -6.90 1.56 -5.73
CA ALA A 330 -6.92 1.09 -4.35
C ALA A 330 -8.23 0.33 -4.08
N TRP A 331 -8.19 -0.62 -3.16
CA TRP A 331 -9.40 -1.27 -2.66
C TRP A 331 -9.24 -1.62 -1.20
N GLY A 332 -10.36 -1.81 -0.51
CA GLY A 332 -10.34 -2.10 0.90
C GLY A 332 -11.72 -2.25 1.52
N LYS A 333 -11.76 -1.99 2.82
CA LYS A 333 -12.99 -2.02 3.63
C LYS A 333 -13.53 -0.61 3.80
N THR A 334 -14.84 -0.49 3.97
CA THR A 334 -15.45 0.72 4.53
C THR A 334 -15.53 0.56 6.05
N TYR A 335 -15.70 1.67 6.76
CA TYR A 335 -16.06 1.59 8.17
C TYR A 335 -17.42 0.89 8.33
N THR A 336 -17.54 0.07 9.37
CA THR A 336 -18.70 -0.78 9.65
C THR A 336 -20.01 -0.02 9.49
N LEU A 337 -20.89 -0.53 8.61
CA LEU A 337 -22.23 0.00 8.33
C LEU A 337 -22.23 1.47 7.84
N THR A 338 -21.17 1.90 7.16
CA THR A 338 -21.09 3.21 6.49
C THR A 338 -20.55 3.05 5.06
N ASP A 339 -20.69 4.11 4.25
CA ASP A 339 -20.04 4.22 2.95
C ASP A 339 -18.67 4.95 3.03
N VAL A 340 -18.14 5.18 4.24
CA VAL A 340 -16.86 5.88 4.43
C VAL A 340 -15.71 4.90 4.23
N ILE A 341 -14.82 5.19 3.28
CA ILE A 341 -13.66 4.35 3.01
C ILE A 341 -12.68 4.32 4.20
N ALA A 342 -12.16 3.14 4.51
CA ALA A 342 -11.07 2.96 5.45
C ALA A 342 -9.72 2.91 4.71
N TYR A 343 -8.64 3.00 5.47
CA TYR A 343 -7.29 2.81 4.94
C TYR A 343 -7.17 1.42 4.27
N HIS A 344 -6.66 1.38 3.04
CA HIS A 344 -6.45 0.12 2.32
C HIS A 344 -5.44 -0.76 3.08
N THR A 345 -5.74 -2.05 3.23
CA THR A 345 -4.85 -2.98 3.97
C THR A 345 -3.72 -3.53 3.11
N GLU A 346 -3.89 -3.51 1.79
CA GLU A 346 -2.87 -3.85 0.81
C GLU A 346 -2.42 -2.57 0.10
N MET A 347 -1.17 -2.54 -0.39
CA MET A 347 -0.71 -1.39 -1.17
C MET A 347 -1.46 -1.30 -2.50
N PRO A 348 -1.96 -0.11 -2.87
CA PRO A 348 -2.56 0.12 -4.17
C PRO A 348 -1.50 -0.06 -5.26
N PHE A 349 -1.94 -0.45 -6.46
CA PHE A 349 -1.05 -0.44 -7.61
C PHE A 349 -1.17 0.88 -8.35
N VAL A 350 -0.07 1.26 -8.98
CA VAL A 350 0.02 2.42 -9.89
C VAL A 350 0.32 1.93 -11.31
N SER A 351 -0.15 2.65 -12.32
CA SER A 351 0.30 2.45 -13.69
C SER A 351 1.82 2.56 -13.78
N GLU A 352 2.48 1.61 -14.45
CA GLU A 352 3.96 1.64 -14.52
C GLU A 352 4.54 2.85 -15.25
N ASP A 353 3.78 3.38 -16.19
CA ASP A 353 4.08 4.57 -16.96
C ASP A 353 2.88 5.53 -16.85
N SER A 354 3.11 6.80 -17.11
CA SER A 354 2.04 7.78 -17.26
C SER A 354 1.11 7.36 -18.41
N VAL A 355 -0.21 7.36 -18.16
CA VAL A 355 -1.25 6.96 -19.10
C VAL A 355 -1.61 8.12 -20.01
N ASP A 356 -1.62 7.88 -21.32
CA ASP A 356 -2.17 8.79 -22.31
C ASP A 356 -3.59 8.36 -22.64
N PHE A 357 -4.59 9.10 -22.15
CA PHE A 357 -6.00 8.71 -22.30
C PHE A 357 -6.54 8.89 -23.72
N THR A 358 -5.74 9.46 -24.64
CA THR A 358 -6.10 9.58 -26.06
C THR A 358 -5.82 8.31 -26.85
N GLU A 359 -5.01 7.40 -26.31
CA GLU A 359 -4.65 6.13 -26.92
C GLU A 359 -5.43 4.97 -26.29
N ASN A 360 -5.93 4.04 -27.11
CA ASN A 360 -6.52 2.80 -26.61
C ASN A 360 -5.40 1.79 -26.31
N LYS A 361 -4.66 1.99 -25.22
CA LYS A 361 -3.52 1.14 -24.86
C LYS A 361 -3.79 0.29 -23.63
N ILE A 362 -3.22 -0.91 -23.60
CA ILE A 362 -3.20 -1.77 -22.40
C ILE A 362 -1.98 -1.42 -21.54
N HIS A 363 -2.25 -0.87 -20.36
CA HIS A 363 -1.30 -0.57 -19.31
C HIS A 363 -1.33 -1.66 -18.23
N ARG A 364 -0.22 -1.79 -17.50
CA ARG A 364 -0.08 -2.73 -16.39
C ARG A 364 0.12 -1.97 -15.10
N GLY A 365 -0.60 -2.40 -14.06
CA GLY A 365 -0.41 -1.94 -12.69
C GLY A 365 0.76 -2.65 -12.04
N SER A 366 1.52 -1.95 -11.19
CA SER A 366 2.46 -2.57 -10.27
C SER A 366 2.39 -1.90 -8.90
N VAL A 367 2.54 -2.72 -7.86
CA VAL A 367 2.64 -2.26 -6.47
C VAL A 367 4.05 -1.73 -6.17
N MET A 368 5.04 -2.21 -6.93
CA MET A 368 6.45 -1.89 -6.72
C MET A 368 7.06 -1.14 -7.92
N PRO A 369 7.70 0.00 -7.69
CA PRO A 369 8.46 0.71 -8.71
C PRO A 369 9.55 -0.18 -9.36
N ARG A 370 9.77 0.01 -10.67
CA ARG A 370 10.76 -0.76 -11.47
C ARG A 370 12.15 -0.81 -10.84
N LEU A 371 12.63 0.30 -10.28
CA LEU A 371 13.95 0.38 -9.64
C LEU A 371 14.04 -0.47 -8.37
N ILE A 372 12.96 -0.55 -7.58
CA ILE A 372 12.91 -1.39 -6.37
C ILE A 372 12.90 -2.87 -6.76
N ARG A 373 12.14 -3.23 -7.81
CA ARG A 373 12.16 -4.58 -8.38
C ARG A 373 13.54 -4.95 -8.92
N ALA A 374 14.20 -4.05 -9.64
CA ALA A 374 15.57 -4.29 -10.10
C ALA A 374 16.55 -4.45 -8.92
N HIS A 375 16.46 -3.61 -7.88
CA HIS A 375 17.23 -3.78 -6.63
C HIS A 375 17.03 -5.18 -6.02
N ALA A 376 15.79 -5.59 -5.77
CA ALA A 376 15.48 -6.87 -5.16
C ALA A 376 15.98 -8.05 -6.01
N SER A 377 15.85 -7.96 -7.34
CA SER A 377 16.34 -8.97 -8.29
C SER A 377 17.86 -9.13 -8.20
N LEU A 378 18.60 -8.01 -8.22
CA LEU A 378 20.06 -8.03 -8.11
C LEU A 378 20.52 -8.56 -6.75
N MET A 379 19.85 -8.20 -5.65
CA MET A 379 20.16 -8.70 -4.31
C MET A 379 19.91 -10.21 -4.20
N ALA A 380 18.81 -10.72 -4.78
CA ALA A 380 18.54 -12.16 -4.80
C ALA A 380 19.64 -12.93 -5.57
N VAL A 381 20.02 -12.47 -6.77
CA VAL A 381 21.07 -13.10 -7.57
C VAL A 381 22.43 -13.03 -6.87
N ALA A 382 22.77 -11.89 -6.26
CA ALA A 382 24.01 -11.68 -5.54
C ALA A 382 24.13 -12.61 -4.32
N TRP A 383 23.10 -12.65 -3.48
CA TRP A 383 23.18 -13.25 -2.15
C TRP A 383 22.71 -14.71 -2.11
N LEU A 384 21.63 -15.05 -2.83
CA LEU A 384 21.17 -16.44 -2.91
C LEU A 384 21.99 -17.24 -3.93
N GLY A 385 22.58 -16.56 -4.92
CA GLY A 385 23.44 -17.15 -5.95
C GLY A 385 24.93 -17.06 -5.67
N PHE A 386 25.54 -15.96 -6.12
CA PHE A 386 27.00 -15.83 -6.17
C PHE A 386 27.68 -15.90 -4.79
N ALA A 387 27.11 -15.29 -3.75
CA ALA A 387 27.65 -15.36 -2.40
C ALA A 387 27.62 -16.81 -1.87
N GLY A 388 26.52 -17.52 -2.13
CA GLY A 388 26.39 -18.92 -1.78
C GLY A 388 27.44 -19.79 -2.48
N LEU A 389 27.60 -19.62 -3.80
CA LEU A 389 28.62 -20.31 -4.58
C LEU A 389 30.04 -20.00 -4.06
N ALA A 390 30.35 -18.74 -3.75
CA ALA A 390 31.65 -18.35 -3.23
C ALA A 390 32.00 -19.08 -1.93
N ILE A 391 31.05 -19.22 -1.00
CA ILE A 391 31.26 -19.87 0.30
C ILE A 391 31.44 -21.38 0.14
N ILE A 392 30.60 -22.02 -0.68
CA ILE A 392 30.67 -23.46 -0.95
C ILE A 392 32.01 -23.84 -1.58
N MET A 393 32.47 -23.07 -2.57
CA MET A 393 33.76 -23.33 -3.21
C MET A 393 34.93 -23.23 -2.23
N ALA A 394 34.87 -22.27 -1.30
CA ALA A 394 35.91 -22.08 -0.30
C ALA A 394 35.84 -23.06 0.89
N ARG A 395 34.67 -23.67 1.14
CA ARG A 395 34.46 -24.60 2.26
C ARG A 395 34.65 -26.05 1.85
N TYR A 396 34.02 -26.49 0.76
CA TYR A 396 33.94 -27.91 0.41
C TYR A 396 34.86 -28.29 -0.76
N TYR A 397 35.02 -27.41 -1.74
CA TYR A 397 35.69 -27.75 -3.00
C TYR A 397 37.13 -27.27 -3.10
N LYS A 398 37.77 -26.90 -1.96
CA LYS A 398 39.21 -26.63 -1.92
C LYS A 398 40.01 -27.83 -2.37
N GLU A 399 39.67 -29.00 -1.83
CA GLU A 399 40.37 -30.26 -2.10
C GLU A 399 39.94 -30.89 -3.42
N GLY A 400 38.65 -30.84 -3.76
CA GLY A 400 38.16 -31.48 -4.99
C GLY A 400 38.63 -30.88 -6.32
N PHE A 401 39.21 -29.67 -6.31
CA PHE A 401 39.85 -29.05 -7.48
C PHE A 401 41.33 -28.70 -7.21
N ASN A 402 41.98 -29.32 -6.22
CA ASN A 402 43.35 -28.97 -5.85
C ASN A 402 44.36 -29.22 -6.98
N ASP A 403 44.14 -30.25 -7.79
CA ASP A 403 45.08 -30.69 -8.84
C ASP A 403 44.86 -29.95 -10.16
N LYS A 404 43.68 -29.36 -10.33
CA LYS A 404 43.31 -28.64 -11.55
C LYS A 404 43.63 -27.14 -11.38
N LYS A 405 44.64 -26.69 -12.13
CA LYS A 405 45.04 -25.28 -12.19
C LYS A 405 44.65 -24.69 -13.54
N PHE A 406 44.19 -23.45 -13.53
CA PHE A 406 43.97 -22.64 -14.73
C PHE A 406 44.78 -21.35 -14.57
N CYS A 407 45.63 -21.03 -15.55
CA CYS A 407 46.58 -19.91 -15.47
C CYS A 407 47.43 -19.93 -14.16
N GLY A 408 47.89 -21.11 -13.73
CA GLY A 408 48.74 -21.27 -12.54
C GLY A 408 48.04 -21.16 -11.19
N ILE A 409 46.72 -20.90 -11.16
CA ILE A 409 45.92 -20.73 -9.93
C ILE A 409 44.89 -21.88 -9.84
N LYS A 410 44.63 -22.37 -8.61
CA LYS A 410 43.66 -23.44 -8.35
C LYS A 410 42.24 -23.03 -8.81
N ILE A 411 41.53 -23.92 -9.50
CA ILE A 411 40.20 -23.62 -10.07
C ILE A 411 39.19 -23.17 -9.01
N TRP A 412 39.15 -23.82 -7.85
CA TRP A 412 38.23 -23.42 -6.76
C TRP A 412 38.42 -21.95 -6.36
N PHE A 413 39.66 -21.47 -6.39
CA PHE A 413 40.01 -20.11 -6.00
C PHE A 413 39.57 -19.10 -7.07
N HIS A 414 39.64 -19.46 -8.36
CA HIS A 414 39.06 -18.64 -9.43
C HIS A 414 37.56 -18.53 -9.28
N ILE A 415 36.84 -19.64 -9.08
CA ILE A 415 35.38 -19.63 -8.93
C ILE A 415 34.99 -18.85 -7.68
N HIS A 416 35.67 -19.05 -6.56
CA HIS A 416 35.45 -18.27 -5.35
C HIS A 416 35.65 -16.76 -5.59
N ARG A 417 36.78 -16.38 -6.20
CA ARG A 417 37.11 -14.97 -6.46
C ARG A 417 36.12 -14.30 -7.41
N ILE A 418 35.80 -14.95 -8.53
CA ILE A 418 34.85 -14.41 -9.53
C ILE A 418 33.48 -14.25 -8.89
N SER A 419 32.98 -15.28 -8.20
CA SER A 419 31.69 -15.21 -7.50
C SER A 419 31.67 -14.10 -6.44
N ALA A 420 32.73 -13.96 -5.63
CA ALA A 420 32.83 -12.90 -4.64
C ALA A 420 32.82 -11.49 -5.27
N ILE A 421 33.53 -11.30 -6.38
CA ILE A 421 33.53 -10.03 -7.13
C ILE A 421 32.13 -9.76 -7.71
N MET A 422 31.48 -10.76 -8.29
CA MET A 422 30.11 -10.62 -8.81
C MET A 422 29.12 -10.25 -7.71
N THR A 423 29.21 -10.87 -6.53
CA THR A 423 28.41 -10.48 -5.35
C THR A 423 28.60 -9.01 -5.02
N PHE A 424 29.85 -8.53 -4.99
CA PHE A 424 30.14 -7.12 -4.72
C PHE A 424 29.55 -6.18 -5.78
N LEU A 425 29.80 -6.45 -7.07
CA LEU A 425 29.32 -5.61 -8.17
C LEU A 425 27.80 -5.52 -8.20
N LEU A 426 27.11 -6.65 -8.04
CA LEU A 426 25.64 -6.69 -8.00
C LEU A 426 25.08 -5.99 -6.75
N THR A 427 25.76 -6.12 -5.61
CA THR A 427 25.38 -5.41 -4.37
C THR A 427 25.51 -3.90 -4.52
N VAL A 428 26.61 -3.41 -5.11
CA VAL A 428 26.79 -1.98 -5.39
C VAL A 428 25.75 -1.49 -6.41
N ALA A 429 25.54 -2.22 -7.51
CA ALA A 429 24.55 -1.88 -8.51
C ALA A 429 23.14 -1.79 -7.90
N GLY A 430 22.71 -2.79 -7.13
CA GLY A 430 21.41 -2.76 -6.47
C GLY A 430 21.29 -1.63 -5.44
N LEU A 431 22.35 -1.32 -4.67
CA LEU A 431 22.35 -0.17 -3.76
C LEU A 431 22.15 1.15 -4.53
N VAL A 432 22.84 1.34 -5.65
CA VAL A 432 22.67 2.54 -6.49
C VAL A 432 21.22 2.68 -6.97
N LEU A 433 20.59 1.60 -7.43
CA LEU A 433 19.20 1.63 -7.91
C LEU A 433 18.21 2.10 -6.83
N VAL A 434 18.34 1.58 -5.60
CA VAL A 434 17.44 1.98 -4.51
C VAL A 434 17.72 3.40 -4.02
N LEU A 435 18.99 3.82 -3.98
CA LEU A 435 19.35 5.20 -3.61
C LEU A 435 18.84 6.20 -4.64
N VAL A 436 18.93 5.90 -5.94
CA VAL A 436 18.35 6.74 -7.00
C VAL A 436 16.84 6.82 -6.85
N LYS A 437 16.17 5.70 -6.56
CA LYS A 437 14.71 5.70 -6.37
C LYS A 437 14.26 6.53 -5.17
N LEU A 438 15.09 6.62 -4.13
CA LEU A 438 14.79 7.35 -2.90
C LEU A 438 15.39 8.76 -2.87
N ASP A 439 15.97 9.25 -3.97
CA ASP A 439 16.72 10.52 -4.03
C ASP A 439 17.79 10.65 -2.92
N GLY A 440 18.41 9.53 -2.54
CA GLY A 440 19.39 9.45 -1.45
C GLY A 440 18.81 9.66 -0.05
N LYS A 441 17.48 9.74 0.10
CA LYS A 441 16.83 9.94 1.40
C LYS A 441 16.74 8.64 2.19
N ILE A 442 16.90 8.77 3.51
CA ILE A 442 16.71 7.68 4.47
C ILE A 442 15.21 7.49 4.70
N THR A 443 14.73 6.24 4.54
CA THR A 443 13.33 5.91 4.82
C THR A 443 13.00 6.11 6.30
N GLN A 444 11.86 6.75 6.57
CA GLN A 444 11.29 6.89 7.91
C GLN A 444 10.22 5.82 8.19
N ASP A 445 9.94 4.94 7.23
CA ASP A 445 9.04 3.82 7.45
C ASP A 445 9.70 2.80 8.40
N GLU A 446 9.09 2.62 9.57
CA GLU A 446 9.51 1.66 10.59
C GLU A 446 9.66 0.25 10.01
N SER A 447 8.79 -0.13 9.05
CA SER A 447 8.81 -1.46 8.46
C SER A 447 10.03 -1.72 7.57
N ALA A 448 10.55 -0.67 6.91
CA ALA A 448 11.71 -0.73 6.02
C ALA A 448 13.04 -0.35 6.70
N TYR A 449 13.00 0.37 7.81
CA TYR A 449 14.19 0.87 8.51
C TYR A 449 15.17 -0.25 8.91
N THR A 450 14.65 -1.36 9.45
CA THR A 450 15.49 -2.50 9.85
C THR A 450 16.19 -3.14 8.65
N HIS A 451 15.47 -3.33 7.54
CA HIS A 451 16.05 -3.85 6.30
C HIS A 451 17.21 -2.97 5.81
N MET A 452 17.00 -1.65 5.79
CA MET A 452 18.01 -0.67 5.37
C MET A 452 19.27 -0.75 6.24
N CYS A 453 19.14 -0.74 7.56
CA CYS A 453 20.28 -0.83 8.48
C CYS A 453 21.10 -2.11 8.30
N LEU A 454 20.41 -3.26 8.16
CA LEU A 454 21.06 -4.54 7.88
C LEU A 454 21.75 -4.52 6.50
N GLY A 455 21.09 -3.95 5.49
CA GLY A 455 21.64 -3.79 4.14
C GLY A 455 22.93 -2.96 4.10
N PHE A 456 22.97 -1.81 4.76
CA PHE A 456 24.20 -1.00 4.86
C PHE A 456 25.31 -1.71 5.62
N THR A 457 24.97 -2.46 6.68
CA THR A 457 25.94 -3.29 7.40
C THR A 457 26.56 -4.33 6.47
N VAL A 458 25.73 -4.99 5.66
CA VAL A 458 26.18 -5.96 4.65
C VAL A 458 27.09 -5.32 3.60
N VAL A 459 26.72 -4.14 3.08
CA VAL A 459 27.56 -3.40 2.13
C VAL A 459 28.95 -3.12 2.73
N ALA A 460 29.01 -2.62 3.97
CA ALA A 460 30.28 -2.36 4.66
C ALA A 460 31.14 -3.62 4.80
N LEU A 461 30.53 -4.75 5.19
CA LEU A 461 31.23 -6.04 5.33
C LEU A 461 31.75 -6.56 3.98
N VAL A 462 30.97 -6.43 2.90
CA VAL A 462 31.44 -6.87 1.56
C VAL A 462 32.58 -5.98 1.06
N CYS A 463 32.51 -4.66 1.24
CA CYS A 463 33.62 -3.77 0.93
C CYS A 463 34.89 -4.18 1.69
N ALA A 464 34.77 -4.43 3.00
CA ALA A 464 35.87 -4.90 3.82
C ALA A 464 36.40 -6.27 3.35
N GLN A 465 35.54 -7.16 2.86
CA GLN A 465 35.95 -8.47 2.34
C GLN A 465 36.71 -8.40 1.03
N VAL A 466 36.30 -7.51 0.11
CA VAL A 466 37.02 -7.29 -1.14
C VAL A 466 38.39 -6.68 -0.85
N LEU A 467 38.46 -5.66 0.00
CA LEU A 467 39.72 -5.03 0.42
C LEU A 467 40.66 -6.04 1.11
N SER A 468 40.12 -6.82 2.04
CA SER A 468 40.84 -7.91 2.71
C SER A 468 41.36 -8.95 1.70
N GLY A 469 40.54 -9.32 0.71
CA GLY A 469 40.94 -10.21 -0.37
C GLY A 469 42.08 -9.67 -1.25
N LEU A 470 42.12 -8.36 -1.51
CA LEU A 470 43.20 -7.70 -2.23
C LEU A 470 44.49 -7.64 -1.41
N LEU A 471 44.38 -7.44 -0.09
CA LEU A 471 45.50 -7.40 0.85
C LEU A 471 45.89 -8.78 1.39
N ARG A 472 45.45 -9.85 0.73
CA ARG A 472 45.67 -11.23 1.18
C ARG A 472 47.16 -11.55 1.32
N PRO A 473 47.64 -11.94 2.52
CA PRO A 473 49.06 -12.28 2.72
C PRO A 473 49.51 -13.45 1.85
N GLY A 474 50.82 -13.56 1.60
CA GLY A 474 51.45 -14.71 0.93
C GLY A 474 51.19 -16.05 1.65
N LEU A 475 51.52 -17.17 1.01
CA LEU A 475 51.29 -18.50 1.60
C LEU A 475 52.16 -18.73 2.84
N ASP A 476 53.40 -18.23 2.83
CA ASP A 476 54.39 -18.45 3.90
C ASP A 476 54.35 -17.40 5.02
N SER A 477 53.36 -16.51 5.01
CA SER A 477 53.28 -15.39 5.95
C SER A 477 52.75 -15.81 7.33
N LYS A 478 53.42 -15.37 8.41
CA LYS A 478 53.03 -15.67 9.81
C LYS A 478 51.64 -15.12 10.19
N ILE A 479 51.18 -14.06 9.52
CA ILE A 479 49.85 -13.47 9.78
C ILE A 479 48.73 -14.19 9.02
N ARG A 480 49.05 -15.14 8.14
CA ARG A 480 48.09 -15.83 7.28
C ARG A 480 46.99 -16.60 8.04
N PRO A 481 47.27 -17.30 9.16
CA PRO A 481 46.23 -17.96 9.95
C PRO A 481 45.22 -16.96 10.54
N LEU A 482 45.70 -15.83 11.05
CA LEU A 482 44.86 -14.76 11.59
C LEU A 482 43.98 -14.14 10.51
N PHE A 483 44.57 -13.86 9.34
CA PHE A 483 43.83 -13.42 8.16
C PHE A 483 42.72 -14.41 7.78
N ASN A 484 43.05 -15.71 7.68
CA ASN A 484 42.07 -16.72 7.29
C ASN A 484 40.90 -16.80 8.28
N PHE A 485 41.17 -16.67 9.59
CA PHE A 485 40.14 -16.64 10.62
C PHE A 485 39.20 -15.44 10.46
N PHE A 486 39.73 -14.22 10.38
CA PHE A 486 38.91 -13.02 10.24
C PHE A 486 38.18 -12.95 8.90
N HIS A 487 38.84 -13.34 7.79
CA HIS A 487 38.20 -13.42 6.48
C HIS A 487 37.04 -14.42 6.47
N LYS A 488 37.19 -15.58 7.13
CA LYS A 488 36.10 -16.55 7.28
C LYS A 488 34.96 -16.00 8.15
N LEU A 489 35.30 -15.40 9.29
CA LEU A 489 34.32 -14.83 10.23
C LEU A 489 33.50 -13.74 9.55
N MET A 490 34.15 -12.76 8.93
CA MET A 490 33.50 -11.64 8.26
C MET A 490 32.62 -12.10 7.10
N GLY A 491 33.05 -13.11 6.34
CA GLY A 491 32.28 -13.62 5.20
C GLY A 491 31.04 -14.38 5.64
N THR A 492 31.16 -15.15 6.71
CA THR A 492 30.01 -15.85 7.32
C THR A 492 29.03 -14.86 7.94
N ALA A 493 29.53 -13.85 8.65
CA ALA A 493 28.70 -12.78 9.22
C ALA A 493 27.95 -12.01 8.12
N ALA A 494 28.62 -11.64 7.02
CA ALA A 494 27.98 -10.97 5.89
C ALA A 494 26.83 -11.80 5.31
N LEU A 495 27.01 -13.12 5.14
CA LEU A 495 25.94 -14.00 4.64
C LEU A 495 24.74 -14.05 5.60
N ILE A 496 24.98 -14.20 6.90
CA ILE A 496 23.90 -14.28 7.91
C ILE A 496 23.12 -12.97 7.98
N ILE A 497 23.82 -11.83 8.00
CA ILE A 497 23.18 -10.51 8.05
C ILE A 497 22.44 -10.24 6.73
N ALA A 498 22.96 -10.68 5.59
CA ALA A 498 22.26 -10.56 4.30
C ALA A 498 20.97 -11.39 4.27
N ALA A 499 20.98 -12.63 4.80
CA ALA A 499 19.77 -13.42 4.94
C ALA A 499 18.73 -12.72 5.84
N ALA A 500 19.18 -12.15 6.97
CA ALA A 500 18.32 -11.35 7.84
C ALA A 500 17.78 -10.09 7.13
N ALA A 501 18.60 -9.42 6.32
CA ALA A 501 18.19 -8.26 5.53
C ALA A 501 17.09 -8.63 4.53
N ILE A 502 17.23 -9.74 3.81
CA ILE A 502 16.23 -10.22 2.83
C ILE A 502 14.92 -10.62 3.54
N ILE A 503 14.98 -11.31 4.68
CA ILE A 503 13.77 -11.65 5.47
C ILE A 503 13.05 -10.37 5.92
N ASN A 504 13.78 -9.37 6.40
CA ASN A 504 13.18 -8.10 6.79
C ASN A 504 12.62 -7.34 5.58
N ALA A 505 13.22 -7.46 4.40
CA ALA A 505 12.68 -6.87 3.16
C ALA A 505 11.25 -7.39 2.89
N TYR A 506 11.04 -8.70 2.99
CA TYR A 506 9.72 -9.31 2.79
C TYR A 506 8.73 -9.03 3.93
N LYS A 507 9.16 -8.41 5.04
CA LYS A 507 8.27 -7.99 6.13
C LYS A 507 7.83 -6.53 6.02
N ILE A 508 8.36 -5.78 5.06
CA ILE A 508 7.92 -4.41 4.76
C ILE A 508 6.41 -4.43 4.52
N THR A 509 5.72 -3.46 5.12
CA THR A 509 4.25 -3.42 5.13
C THR A 509 3.63 -3.34 3.74
N ASP A 510 4.43 -2.95 2.75
CA ASP A 510 4.01 -2.75 1.38
C ASP A 510 3.81 -4.07 0.61
N PHE A 511 4.47 -5.15 1.03
CA PHE A 511 4.29 -6.46 0.39
C PHE A 511 2.96 -7.09 0.77
N THR A 512 2.27 -7.67 -0.21
CA THR A 512 1.06 -8.47 0.03
C THR A 512 1.40 -9.72 0.84
N TYR A 513 0.43 -10.27 1.57
CA TYR A 513 0.62 -11.48 2.37
C TYR A 513 1.26 -12.63 1.59
N GLU A 514 0.82 -12.84 0.35
CA GLU A 514 1.37 -13.86 -0.55
C GLU A 514 2.85 -13.61 -0.87
N MET A 515 3.22 -12.36 -1.17
CA MET A 515 4.62 -11.99 -1.43
C MET A 515 5.49 -12.21 -0.19
N ARG A 516 5.00 -11.86 1.02
CA ARG A 516 5.75 -12.06 2.27
C ARG A 516 6.02 -13.53 2.52
N GLN A 517 4.95 -14.35 2.48
CA GLN A 517 5.04 -15.79 2.72
C GLN A 517 5.97 -16.48 1.73
N PHE A 518 5.89 -16.12 0.45
CA PHE A 518 6.75 -16.70 -0.56
C PHE A 518 8.22 -16.33 -0.34
N GLY A 519 8.51 -15.05 -0.07
CA GLY A 519 9.86 -14.57 0.18
C GLY A 519 10.49 -15.25 1.41
N GLU A 520 9.76 -15.32 2.52
CA GLU A 520 10.18 -16.02 3.73
C GLU A 520 10.48 -17.50 3.47
N ARG A 521 9.59 -18.20 2.75
CA ARG A 521 9.80 -19.61 2.38
C ARG A 521 11.00 -19.80 1.46
N THR A 522 11.22 -18.90 0.51
CA THR A 522 12.36 -18.96 -0.42
C THR A 522 13.69 -18.86 0.32
N VAL A 523 13.81 -17.91 1.25
CA VAL A 523 15.02 -17.77 2.09
C VAL A 523 15.17 -18.96 3.03
N ALA A 524 14.07 -19.47 3.60
CA ALA A 524 14.10 -20.64 4.48
C ALA A 524 14.58 -21.91 3.74
N VAL A 525 14.08 -22.17 2.52
CA VAL A 525 14.54 -23.29 1.69
C VAL A 525 16.03 -23.13 1.37
N TRP A 526 16.45 -21.94 0.94
CA TRP A 526 17.85 -21.66 0.65
C TRP A 526 18.76 -21.89 1.86
N ALA A 527 18.41 -21.35 3.03
CA ALA A 527 19.17 -21.54 4.26
C ALA A 527 19.19 -23.01 4.71
N GLY A 528 18.05 -23.70 4.56
CA GLY A 528 17.92 -25.13 4.80
C GLY A 528 18.85 -25.96 3.92
N THR A 529 19.02 -25.58 2.64
CA THR A 529 20.00 -26.22 1.74
C THR A 529 21.42 -26.09 2.27
N PHE A 530 21.82 -24.92 2.79
CA PHE A 530 23.15 -24.75 3.40
C PHE A 530 23.35 -25.64 4.61
N VAL A 531 22.38 -25.66 5.54
CA VAL A 531 22.45 -26.49 6.75
C VAL A 531 22.51 -27.97 6.38
N PHE A 532 21.70 -28.41 5.43
CA PHE A 532 21.71 -29.78 4.94
C PHE A 532 23.06 -30.18 4.35
N LEU A 533 23.69 -29.31 3.56
CA LEU A 533 25.02 -29.55 3.00
C LEU A 533 26.10 -29.61 4.08
N GLU A 534 26.03 -28.78 5.12
CA GLU A 534 26.95 -28.86 6.26
C GLU A 534 26.81 -30.19 6.99
N ILE A 535 25.57 -30.64 7.24
CA ILE A 535 25.29 -31.94 7.87
C ILE A 535 25.87 -33.07 7.01
N LEU A 536 25.62 -33.05 5.69
CA LEU A 536 26.16 -34.05 4.78
C LEU A 536 27.69 -34.05 4.75
N HIS A 537 28.32 -32.89 4.76
CA HIS A 537 29.78 -32.80 4.76
C HIS A 537 30.38 -33.33 6.07
N VAL A 538 29.78 -33.00 7.22
CA VAL A 538 30.19 -33.55 8.52
C VAL A 538 29.98 -35.07 8.57
N ALA A 539 28.83 -35.55 8.11
CA ALA A 539 28.53 -36.98 8.03
C ALA A 539 29.54 -37.70 7.12
N TYR A 540 29.82 -37.15 5.94
CA TYR A 540 30.81 -37.68 5.01
C TYR A 540 32.20 -37.80 5.66
N ASN A 541 32.69 -36.74 6.31
CA ASN A 541 33.98 -36.76 6.99
C ASN A 541 34.00 -37.79 8.15
N TYR A 542 32.90 -37.90 8.90
CA TYR A 542 32.75 -38.89 9.96
C TYR A 542 32.76 -40.34 9.43
N PHE A 543 32.06 -40.62 8.33
CA PHE A 543 32.07 -41.96 7.72
C PHE A 543 33.39 -42.27 7.02
N ALA A 544 33.98 -41.32 6.30
CA ALA A 544 35.26 -41.49 5.62
C ALA A 544 36.37 -41.84 6.63
N SER A 545 36.46 -41.09 7.74
CA SER A 545 37.41 -41.40 8.82
C SER A 545 37.19 -42.79 9.44
N ARG A 546 35.94 -43.23 9.63
CA ARG A 546 35.63 -44.58 10.12
C ARG A 546 35.99 -45.69 9.14
N VAL A 547 35.71 -45.50 7.85
CA VAL A 547 36.06 -46.47 6.80
C VAL A 547 37.58 -46.58 6.66
N LEU A 548 38.31 -45.46 6.75
CA LEU A 548 39.78 -45.46 6.76
C LEU A 548 40.34 -46.20 7.98
N VAL A 549 39.77 -45.99 9.18
CA VAL A 549 40.17 -46.76 10.38
C VAL A 549 39.89 -48.25 10.21
N MET A 550 38.74 -48.65 9.69
CA MET A 550 38.45 -50.07 9.40
C MET A 550 39.39 -50.67 8.36
N ARG A 551 39.83 -49.87 7.37
CA ARG A 551 40.78 -50.30 6.34
C ARG A 551 42.20 -50.43 6.90
N ALA A 552 42.62 -49.50 7.76
CA ALA A 552 43.88 -49.57 8.48
C ALA A 552 43.93 -50.81 9.42
N ASP A 553 42.85 -51.10 10.16
CA ASP A 553 42.74 -52.31 10.98
C ASP A 553 42.80 -53.60 10.12
N SER A 554 42.26 -53.57 8.89
CA SER A 554 42.33 -54.71 7.96
C SER A 554 43.68 -54.89 7.28
N ASP A 555 44.43 -53.80 7.09
CA ASP A 555 45.77 -53.78 6.50
C ASP A 555 46.84 -54.14 7.55
N GLU A 556 46.64 -53.81 8.83
CA GLU A 556 47.49 -54.25 9.95
C GLU A 556 47.47 -55.78 10.13
N TYR A 557 46.39 -56.46 9.71
CA TYR A 557 46.30 -57.92 9.66
C TYR A 557 46.95 -58.55 8.41
N ASN A 558 47.37 -57.76 7.43
CA ASN A 558 48.04 -58.19 6.19
C ASN A 558 49.50 -57.67 6.14
N LEU A 559 50.26 -57.94 7.20
CA LEU A 559 51.65 -57.51 7.40
C LEU A 559 52.70 -58.23 6.54
N ASP A 560 52.38 -58.63 5.30
CA ASP A 560 53.35 -59.32 4.42
C ASP A 560 53.45 -58.77 2.99
N LYS A 561 52.99 -57.54 2.75
CA LYS A 561 53.34 -56.85 1.50
C LYS A 561 53.45 -55.34 1.65
N MET A 562 54.65 -54.87 1.30
CA MET A 562 54.97 -53.53 0.81
C MET A 562 55.35 -52.46 1.84
N SER A 563 56.62 -52.54 2.24
CA SER A 563 57.47 -51.38 2.51
C SER A 563 57.53 -50.46 1.29
N ASN A 564 57.55 -49.15 1.54
CA ASN A 564 57.78 -48.02 0.62
C ASN A 564 56.59 -47.62 -0.25
N ASN A 565 55.73 -46.76 0.31
CA ASN A 565 55.21 -45.49 -0.27
C ASN A 565 53.93 -45.11 0.47
N LEU A 566 54.07 -44.51 1.66
CA LEU A 566 52.99 -43.74 2.25
C LEU A 566 52.97 -42.38 1.54
N GLU A 567 52.34 -42.34 0.36
CA GLU A 567 51.92 -41.08 -0.23
C GLU A 567 50.91 -40.40 0.70
N PRO A 568 50.91 -39.05 0.76
CA PRO A 568 50.00 -38.33 1.64
C PRO A 568 48.56 -38.62 1.24
N GLU A 569 47.76 -38.96 2.24
CA GLU A 569 46.32 -39.19 2.24
C GLU A 569 45.61 -38.34 1.16
N GLU A 570 45.26 -38.96 0.04
CA GLU A 570 44.54 -38.31 -1.06
C GLU A 570 43.11 -38.07 -0.59
N SER A 571 42.82 -36.85 -0.12
CA SER A 571 41.48 -36.41 0.25
C SER A 571 40.54 -36.65 -0.92
N THR A 572 39.61 -37.58 -0.78
CA THR A 572 38.68 -37.91 -1.87
C THR A 572 37.81 -36.69 -2.18
N PRO A 573 37.74 -36.25 -3.45
CA PRO A 573 36.98 -35.06 -3.83
C PRO A 573 35.49 -35.22 -3.45
N PRO A 574 34.82 -34.16 -2.96
CA PRO A 574 33.38 -34.20 -2.76
C PRO A 574 32.68 -34.55 -4.08
N SER A 575 31.64 -35.39 -3.99
CA SER A 575 30.92 -35.89 -5.16
C SER A 575 30.41 -34.74 -6.03
N ASN A 576 30.70 -34.78 -7.34
CA ASN A 576 30.17 -33.85 -8.33
C ASN A 576 28.62 -33.78 -8.33
N ILE A 577 27.96 -34.84 -7.85
CA ILE A 577 26.50 -34.90 -7.68
C ILE A 577 26.04 -33.88 -6.63
N LEU A 578 26.79 -33.72 -5.53
CA LEU A 578 26.46 -32.78 -4.47
C LEU A 578 26.57 -31.33 -4.96
N LEU A 579 27.58 -31.04 -5.79
CA LEU A 579 27.73 -29.74 -6.44
C LEU A 579 26.55 -29.46 -7.39
N ALA A 580 26.16 -30.46 -8.19
CA ALA A 580 25.05 -30.33 -9.14
C ALA A 580 23.70 -30.09 -8.43
N ILE A 581 23.42 -30.84 -7.36
CA ILE A 581 22.22 -30.64 -6.53
C ILE A 581 22.21 -29.22 -5.95
N PHE A 582 23.34 -28.74 -5.45
CA PHE A 582 23.43 -27.40 -4.90
C PHE A 582 23.20 -26.31 -5.95
N ILE A 583 23.85 -26.42 -7.12
CA ILE A 583 23.65 -25.49 -8.23
C ILE A 583 22.17 -25.48 -8.64
N PHE A 584 21.53 -26.65 -8.70
CA PHE A 584 20.10 -26.76 -8.98
C PHE A 584 19.26 -26.01 -7.95
N PHE A 585 19.48 -26.24 -6.65
CA PHE A 585 18.75 -25.52 -5.60
C PHE A 585 18.97 -24.00 -5.66
N ILE A 586 20.21 -23.55 -5.90
CA ILE A 586 20.50 -22.12 -6.13
C ILE A 586 19.71 -21.60 -7.32
N CYS A 587 19.78 -22.27 -8.47
CA CYS A 587 19.08 -21.85 -9.68
C CYS A 587 17.57 -21.76 -9.43
N CYS A 588 16.99 -22.74 -8.73
CA CYS A 588 15.59 -22.73 -8.33
C CYS A 588 15.28 -21.56 -7.38
N SER A 589 16.09 -21.30 -6.35
CA SER A 589 15.89 -20.18 -5.42
C SER A 589 16.02 -18.81 -6.09
N ILE A 590 16.99 -18.64 -7.00
CA ILE A 590 17.14 -17.43 -7.80
C ILE A 590 15.94 -17.27 -8.73
N THR A 591 15.54 -18.33 -9.44
CA THR A 591 14.42 -18.27 -10.38
C THR A 591 13.12 -17.94 -9.64
N ALA A 592 12.88 -18.56 -8.48
CA ALA A 592 11.75 -18.25 -7.61
C ALA A 592 11.75 -16.77 -7.17
N ALA A 593 12.89 -16.25 -6.71
CA ALA A 593 13.01 -14.85 -6.30
C ALA A 593 12.83 -13.88 -7.48
N LEU A 594 13.35 -14.20 -8.66
CA LEU A 594 13.18 -13.38 -9.88
C LEU A 594 11.74 -13.41 -10.38
N ILE A 595 11.08 -14.57 -10.38
CA ILE A 595 9.66 -14.68 -10.72
C ILE A 595 8.84 -13.75 -9.83
N MET A 596 9.08 -13.76 -8.51
CA MET A 596 8.37 -12.84 -7.62
C MET A 596 8.63 -11.40 -7.98
N THR A 597 9.89 -11.04 -8.17
CA THR A 597 10.25 -9.65 -8.42
C THR A 597 9.76 -9.14 -9.77
N ILE A 598 9.51 -10.03 -10.74
CA ILE A 598 9.07 -9.68 -12.10
C ILE A 598 7.54 -9.69 -12.22
N PHE A 599 6.87 -10.68 -11.62
CA PHE A 599 5.43 -10.89 -11.82
C PHE A 599 4.54 -10.28 -10.74
N PHE A 600 5.10 -10.06 -9.55
CA PHE A 600 4.47 -9.36 -8.44
C PHE A 600 5.08 -7.95 -8.32
#